data_AF-A0A0B7IF34-F1
#
_entry.id   AF-A0A0B7IF34-F1
#
_cell.length_a   1.000
_cell.length_b   1.000
_cell.length_c   1.000
_cell.angle_alpha   90.00
_cell.angle_beta   90.00
_cell.angle_gamma   90.00
#
_symmetry.space_group_name_H-M   'P 1'
#
loop_
_entity.id
_entity.type
_entity.pdbx_description
1 polymer ?
#
loop_
_entity_poly.entity_id
_entity_poly.type
_entity_poly.pdbx_seq_one_letter_code
_entity_poly.pdbx_strand_id
1 'polypeptide(L)'
;MVHNGYKDAAKSDDPPQWKQHEQEVLEDLKVQNPSGTVGKQVTLVVEGKDAAGKSFRRRIRIDNLQETSPGRYQLTDAKHSSVNDLTKASPEQLRGTFTTNQKTVYDAIGGKDGATVTKVTPVGENASKAGLTPNRPINIEPKVNIGVNAPEGGIVYKGYP
;
A
#
# COMPACT_ATOMS: atom_id res chain seq x y z
N MET A 1 -31.18 -22.33 -38.11
CA MET A 1 -30.87 -21.89 -36.72
C MET A 1 -29.86 -22.86 -36.17
N VAL A 2 -28.62 -22.43 -35.95
CA VAL A 2 -27.58 -23.24 -35.32
C VAL A 2 -27.18 -22.50 -34.05
N HIS A 3 -27.73 -22.93 -32.92
CA HIS A 3 -27.20 -22.58 -31.61
C HIS A 3 -26.05 -23.53 -31.34
N ASN A 4 -24.81 -23.03 -31.30
CA ASN A 4 -23.70 -23.81 -30.74
C ASN A 4 -23.02 -22.95 -29.68
N GLY A 5 -23.01 -23.49 -28.46
CA GLY A 5 -22.83 -22.76 -27.22
C GLY A 5 -21.45 -22.14 -27.06
N TYR A 6 -21.46 -20.92 -26.52
CA TYR A 6 -20.32 -20.39 -25.79
C TYR A 6 -20.04 -21.32 -24.62
N LYS A 7 -18.89 -21.98 -24.63
CA LYS A 7 -18.35 -22.65 -23.44
C LYS A 7 -17.96 -21.56 -22.46
N ASP A 8 -18.71 -21.46 -21.36
CA ASP A 8 -18.28 -20.68 -20.20
C ASP A 8 -16.92 -21.23 -19.73
N ALA A 9 -15.87 -20.42 -19.90
CA ALA A 9 -14.57 -20.71 -19.33
C ALA A 9 -14.75 -20.76 -17.80
N ALA A 10 -14.45 -21.91 -17.20
CA ALA A 10 -14.43 -22.06 -15.75
C ALA A 10 -13.54 -20.96 -15.16
N LYS A 11 -14.11 -20.11 -14.31
CA LYS A 11 -13.33 -19.17 -13.50
C LYS A 11 -12.44 -20.04 -12.61
N SER A 12 -11.12 -19.90 -12.71
CA SER A 12 -10.23 -20.57 -11.75
C SER A 12 -10.57 -20.10 -10.34
N ASP A 13 -10.70 -21.03 -9.40
CA ASP A 13 -10.91 -20.71 -7.98
C ASP A 13 -9.67 -20.08 -7.32
N ASP A 14 -8.56 -20.00 -8.05
CA ASP A 14 -7.33 -19.37 -7.58
C ASP A 14 -7.52 -17.85 -7.38
N PRO A 15 -7.06 -17.30 -6.24
CA PRO A 15 -7.10 -15.87 -6.02
C PRO A 15 -6.28 -15.17 -7.10
N PRO A 16 -6.70 -13.98 -7.58
CA PRO A 16 -5.92 -13.20 -8.53
C PRO A 16 -4.47 -13.02 -8.03
N GLN A 17 -3.49 -13.12 -8.93
CA GLN A 17 -2.06 -13.06 -8.59
C GLN A 17 -1.68 -11.82 -7.77
N TRP A 18 -2.32 -10.66 -8.01
CA TRP A 18 -2.08 -9.46 -7.21
C TRP A 18 -2.43 -9.64 -5.73
N LYS A 19 -3.45 -10.46 -5.42
CA LYS A 19 -3.89 -10.76 -4.06
C LYS A 19 -2.96 -11.77 -3.40
N GLN A 20 -2.39 -12.69 -4.18
CA GLN A 20 -1.33 -13.59 -3.72
C GLN A 20 -0.09 -12.78 -3.33
N HIS A 21 0.37 -11.89 -4.22
CA HIS A 21 1.50 -10.99 -3.97
C HIS A 21 1.30 -10.11 -2.72
N GLU A 22 0.12 -9.54 -2.53
CA GLU A 22 -0.20 -8.77 -1.31
C GLU A 22 -0.04 -9.60 -0.03
N GLN A 23 -0.46 -10.88 -0.09
CA GLN A 23 -0.33 -11.82 1.01
C GLN A 23 1.13 -12.24 1.24
N GLU A 24 1.92 -12.44 0.18
CA GLU A 24 3.34 -12.74 0.28
C GLU A 24 4.10 -11.58 0.93
N VAL A 25 3.82 -10.33 0.53
CA VAL A 25 4.38 -9.13 1.17
C VAL A 25 4.02 -9.09 2.67
N LEU A 26 2.77 -9.39 3.03
CA LEU A 26 2.37 -9.45 4.44
C LEU A 26 3.17 -10.49 5.24
N GLU A 27 3.31 -11.71 4.72
CA GLU A 27 4.03 -12.76 5.42
C GLU A 27 5.53 -12.46 5.54
N ASP A 28 6.14 -11.91 4.48
CA ASP A 28 7.54 -11.48 4.52
C ASP A 28 7.76 -10.36 5.56
N LEU A 29 6.86 -9.38 5.66
CA LEU A 29 6.93 -8.35 6.70
C LEU A 29 6.79 -8.92 8.12
N LYS A 30 5.97 -9.95 8.33
CA LYS A 30 5.86 -10.63 9.64
C LYS A 30 7.14 -11.38 9.99
N VAL A 31 7.78 -12.02 9.01
CA VAL A 31 9.07 -12.71 9.19
C VAL A 31 10.15 -11.69 9.58
N GLN A 32 10.16 -10.51 8.95
CA GLN A 32 11.09 -9.43 9.29
C GLN A 32 10.77 -8.72 10.62
N ASN A 33 9.54 -8.85 11.13
CA ASN A 33 9.08 -8.24 12.37
C ASN A 33 8.48 -9.24 13.36
N PRO A 34 9.24 -10.25 13.82
CA PRO A 34 8.69 -11.39 14.55
C PRO A 34 8.08 -11.02 15.91
N SER A 35 8.48 -9.88 16.50
CA SER A 35 7.98 -9.38 17.78
C SER A 35 6.89 -8.31 17.65
N GLY A 36 6.58 -7.84 16.45
CA GLY A 36 5.67 -6.74 16.21
C GLY A 36 4.39 -7.16 15.47
N THR A 37 3.39 -6.28 15.48
CA THR A 37 2.17 -6.49 14.68
C THR A 37 2.35 -5.89 13.30
N VAL A 38 1.95 -6.64 12.27
CA VAL A 38 1.80 -6.14 10.89
C VAL A 38 0.31 -6.07 10.58
N GLY A 39 -0.22 -4.86 10.50
CA GLY A 39 -1.62 -4.59 10.17
C GLY A 39 -1.89 -4.80 8.69
N LYS A 40 -2.93 -5.56 8.35
CA LYS A 40 -3.36 -5.80 6.96
C LYS A 40 -4.52 -4.89 6.57
N GLN A 41 -4.48 -4.32 5.37
CA GLN A 41 -5.56 -3.55 4.74
C GLN A 41 -6.10 -2.43 5.67
N VAL A 42 -5.19 -1.65 6.27
CA VAL A 42 -5.52 -0.60 7.25
C VAL A 42 -6.02 0.65 6.54
N THR A 43 -7.18 1.17 6.93
CA THR A 43 -7.69 2.42 6.38
C THR A 43 -7.13 3.61 7.15
N LEU A 44 -6.60 4.60 6.43
CA LEU A 44 -6.04 5.82 6.98
C LEU A 44 -6.81 7.02 6.44
N VAL A 45 -7.07 8.00 7.31
CA VAL A 45 -7.42 9.36 6.94
C VAL A 45 -6.16 10.21 7.10
N VAL A 46 -5.71 10.81 6.01
CA VAL A 46 -4.50 11.63 5.95
C VAL A 46 -4.85 13.07 5.63
N GLU A 47 -4.30 13.98 6.42
CA GLU A 47 -4.43 15.42 6.28
C GLU A 47 -3.05 16.04 6.09
N GLY A 48 -2.98 17.09 5.28
CA GLY A 48 -1.71 17.70 4.88
C GLY A 48 -1.90 18.87 3.93
N LYS A 49 -0.80 19.31 3.30
CA LYS A 49 -0.77 20.29 2.22
C LYS A 49 -0.14 19.67 0.97
N ASP A 50 -0.73 19.93 -0.20
CA ASP A 50 -0.12 19.55 -1.47
C ASP A 50 1.02 20.50 -1.88
N ALA A 51 1.66 20.25 -3.02
CA ALA A 51 2.76 21.05 -3.55
C ALA A 51 2.38 22.52 -3.84
N ALA A 52 1.08 22.81 -4.03
CA ALA A 52 0.57 24.17 -4.19
C ALA A 52 0.24 24.83 -2.84
N GLY A 53 0.53 24.16 -1.72
CA GLY A 53 0.22 24.62 -0.37
C GLY A 53 -1.25 24.46 0.04
N LYS A 54 -2.09 23.83 -0.79
CA LYS A 54 -3.51 23.66 -0.52
C LYS A 54 -3.73 22.49 0.44
N SER A 55 -4.53 22.73 1.47
CA SER A 55 -4.89 21.68 2.42
C SER A 55 -5.69 20.56 1.77
N PHE A 56 -5.36 19.31 2.10
CA PHE A 56 -6.13 18.14 1.70
C PHE A 56 -6.52 17.28 2.89
N ARG A 57 -7.59 16.51 2.68
CA ARG A 57 -7.99 15.38 3.53
C ARG A 57 -8.38 14.22 2.62
N ARG A 58 -7.69 13.09 2.74
CA ARG A 58 -7.87 11.93 1.86
C ARG A 58 -7.96 10.65 2.67
N ARG A 59 -8.80 9.73 2.20
CA ARG A 59 -8.87 8.37 2.73
C ARG A 59 -8.13 7.44 1.78
N ILE A 60 -7.22 6.66 2.33
CA ILE A 60 -6.50 5.59 1.64
C ILE A 60 -6.63 4.30 2.43
N ARG A 61 -6.42 3.17 1.77
CA ARG A 61 -6.24 1.87 2.41
C ARG A 61 -4.84 1.40 2.06
N ILE A 62 -4.00 1.22 3.07
CA ILE A 62 -2.64 0.70 2.90
C ILE A 62 -2.70 -0.81 3.07
N ASP A 63 -1.96 -1.54 2.24
CA ASP A 63 -1.99 -3.00 2.27
C ASP A 63 -1.38 -3.54 3.56
N ASN A 64 -0.27 -2.95 4.01
CA ASN A 64 0.41 -3.34 5.23
C ASN A 64 0.88 -2.11 6.03
N LEU A 65 0.80 -2.22 7.36
CA LEU A 65 1.25 -1.19 8.30
C LEU A 65 2.04 -1.85 9.43
N GLN A 66 3.30 -1.48 9.59
CA GLN A 66 4.24 -2.11 10.52
C GLN A 66 4.79 -1.08 11.50
N GLU A 67 4.84 -1.38 12.79
CA GLU A 67 5.57 -0.55 13.76
C GLU A 67 7.09 -0.75 13.59
N THR A 68 7.82 0.34 13.33
CA THR A 68 9.30 0.33 13.18
C THR A 68 10.01 0.71 14.48
N SER A 69 9.34 1.51 15.31
CA SER A 69 9.76 1.92 16.64
C SER A 69 8.51 2.36 17.42
N PRO A 70 8.55 2.41 18.77
CA PRO A 70 7.36 2.72 19.57
C PRO A 70 6.61 3.97 19.09
N GLY A 71 5.39 3.78 18.58
CA GLY A 71 4.50 4.84 18.08
C GLY A 71 4.83 5.38 16.68
N ARG A 72 5.71 4.72 15.92
CA ARG A 72 6.08 5.08 14.53
C ARG A 72 5.89 3.89 13.60
N TYR A 73 5.26 4.15 12.45
CA TYR A 73 4.82 3.10 11.55
C TYR A 73 5.32 3.28 10.11
N GLN A 74 5.79 2.21 9.49
CA GLN A 74 6.06 2.12 8.06
C GLN A 74 4.80 1.67 7.33
N LEU A 75 4.41 2.45 6.32
CA LEU A 75 3.36 2.09 5.37
C LEU A 75 3.99 1.27 4.25
N THR A 76 3.41 0.12 3.93
CA THR A 76 3.84 -0.72 2.82
C THR A 76 2.66 -1.05 1.90
N ASP A 77 2.79 -0.72 0.62
CA ASP A 77 1.81 -0.97 -0.44
C ASP A 77 2.34 -2.07 -1.38
N ALA A 78 1.52 -3.05 -1.74
CA ALA A 78 1.91 -4.14 -2.61
C ALA A 78 1.49 -3.84 -4.05
N LYS A 79 2.43 -3.94 -4.99
CA LYS A 79 2.16 -3.75 -6.42
C LYS A 79 2.63 -4.96 -7.22
N HIS A 80 1.68 -5.53 -7.95
CA HIS A 80 1.91 -6.71 -8.77
C HIS A 80 1.75 -6.40 -10.26
N SER A 81 2.62 -6.95 -11.09
CA SER A 81 2.44 -7.04 -12.54
C SER A 81 2.83 -8.43 -13.05
N SER A 82 1.97 -9.01 -13.89
CA SER A 82 2.24 -10.28 -14.57
C SER A 82 3.07 -10.13 -15.86
N VAL A 83 3.35 -8.88 -16.27
CA VAL A 83 4.01 -8.58 -17.55
C VAL A 83 5.25 -7.72 -17.39
N ASN A 84 5.24 -6.78 -16.44
CA ASN A 84 6.32 -5.83 -16.24
C ASN A 84 7.15 -6.19 -15.02
N ASP A 85 8.46 -6.06 -15.13
CA ASP A 85 9.36 -6.11 -14.00
C ASP A 85 9.32 -4.79 -13.21
N LEU A 86 8.53 -4.78 -12.13
CA LEU A 86 8.34 -3.60 -11.29
C LEU A 86 9.56 -3.32 -10.40
N THR A 87 10.48 -4.29 -10.24
CA THR A 87 11.75 -4.08 -9.54
C THR A 87 12.62 -3.05 -10.25
N LYS A 88 12.47 -2.93 -11.58
CA LYS A 88 13.19 -1.96 -12.44
C LYS A 88 12.44 -0.64 -12.68
N ALA A 89 11.20 -0.52 -12.22
CA ALA A 89 10.37 0.68 -12.47
C ALA A 89 10.92 1.96 -11.79
N SER A 90 10.89 3.11 -12.45
CA SER A 90 11.18 4.39 -11.79
C SER A 90 10.10 4.76 -10.76
N PRO A 91 10.37 5.68 -9.81
CA PRO A 91 9.34 6.21 -8.92
C PRO A 91 8.10 6.75 -9.67
N GLU A 92 8.27 7.41 -10.81
CA GLU A 92 7.18 7.92 -11.65
C GLU A 92 6.35 6.79 -12.26
N GLN A 93 6.99 5.71 -12.69
CA GLN A 93 6.30 4.54 -13.22
C GLN A 93 5.49 3.84 -12.12
N LEU A 94 6.06 3.69 -10.91
CA LEU A 94 5.32 3.17 -9.75
C LEU A 94 4.16 4.10 -9.37
N ARG A 95 4.39 5.42 -9.35
CA ARG A 95 3.36 6.42 -9.11
C ARG A 95 2.19 6.27 -10.07
N GLY A 96 2.44 5.91 -11.32
CA GLY A 96 1.42 5.63 -12.34
C GLY A 96 0.37 4.61 -11.87
N THR A 97 0.78 3.62 -11.06
CA THR A 97 -0.05 2.53 -10.56
C THR A 97 -0.94 2.88 -9.36
N PHE A 98 -0.69 4.02 -8.73
CA PHE A 98 -1.43 4.45 -7.53
C PHE A 98 -2.79 5.04 -7.88
N THR A 99 -3.76 4.86 -6.99
CA THR A 99 -5.04 5.59 -7.08
C THR A 99 -4.81 7.09 -6.92
N THR A 100 -5.76 7.92 -7.36
CA THR A 100 -5.67 9.39 -7.23
C THR A 100 -5.42 9.84 -5.79
N ASN A 101 -6.09 9.21 -4.81
CA ASN A 101 -5.91 9.54 -3.40
C ASN A 101 -4.52 9.12 -2.89
N GLN A 102 -4.05 7.93 -3.28
CA GLN A 102 -2.72 7.45 -2.90
C GLN A 102 -1.63 8.34 -3.48
N LYS A 103 -1.75 8.80 -4.74
CA LYS A 103 -0.80 9.75 -5.35
C LYS A 103 -0.61 10.99 -4.47
N THR A 104 -1.70 11.68 -4.14
CA THR A 104 -1.63 12.89 -3.28
C THR A 104 -1.03 12.59 -1.91
N VAL A 105 -1.43 11.48 -1.29
CA VAL A 105 -0.95 11.14 0.06
C VAL A 105 0.52 10.73 0.04
N TYR A 106 0.94 9.89 -0.89
CA TYR A 106 2.31 9.37 -0.95
C TYR A 106 3.29 10.48 -1.32
N ASP A 107 2.94 11.33 -2.29
CA ASP A 107 3.73 12.53 -2.63
C ASP A 107 3.93 13.44 -1.39
N ALA A 108 2.91 13.59 -0.54
CA ALA A 108 3.01 14.37 0.69
C ALA A 108 3.80 13.67 1.81
N ILE A 109 3.86 12.33 1.82
CA ILE A 109 4.59 11.56 2.84
C ILE A 109 6.10 11.70 2.65
N GLY A 110 6.61 11.56 1.43
CA GLY A 110 8.04 11.73 1.19
C GLY A 110 8.45 13.14 0.75
N GLY A 111 7.53 14.10 0.80
CA GLY A 111 7.86 15.52 0.69
C GLY A 111 8.06 16.01 -0.74
N LYS A 112 7.52 15.28 -1.72
CA LYS A 112 7.60 15.63 -3.14
C LYS A 112 7.10 17.06 -3.37
N ASP A 113 7.95 17.87 -4.00
CA ASP A 113 7.68 19.27 -4.34
C ASP A 113 7.22 20.13 -3.14
N GLY A 114 7.66 19.78 -1.92
CA GLY A 114 7.33 20.50 -0.69
C GLY A 114 5.94 20.19 -0.11
N ALA A 115 5.24 19.18 -0.64
CA ALA A 115 4.01 18.66 -0.03
C ALA A 115 4.32 18.09 1.38
N THR A 116 3.33 18.13 2.27
CA THR A 116 3.53 17.71 3.68
C THR A 116 2.31 16.97 4.23
N VAL A 117 2.56 15.99 5.08
CA VAL A 117 1.54 15.38 5.95
C VAL A 117 1.59 16.05 7.32
N THR A 118 0.42 16.43 7.83
CA THR A 118 0.26 17.01 9.18
C THR A 118 -0.38 16.04 10.15
N LYS A 119 -1.18 15.08 9.65
CA LYS A 119 -1.88 14.12 10.50
C LYS A 119 -2.22 12.85 9.75
N VAL A 120 -1.96 11.70 10.38
CA VAL A 120 -2.37 10.37 9.91
C VAL A 120 -3.23 9.72 10.98
N THR A 121 -4.46 9.37 10.62
CA THR A 121 -5.42 8.78 11.56
C THR A 121 -5.90 7.43 11.04
N PRO A 122 -5.54 6.32 11.70
CA PRO A 122 -6.07 5.00 11.36
C PRO A 122 -7.54 4.90 11.78
N VAL A 123 -8.35 4.23 10.95
CA VAL A 123 -9.79 4.09 11.16
C VAL A 123 -10.27 2.68 10.82
N GLY A 124 -11.38 2.28 11.44
CA GLY A 124 -12.04 1.01 11.18
C GLY A 124 -11.40 -0.19 11.92
N GLU A 125 -12.01 -1.35 11.74
CA GLU A 125 -11.67 -2.58 12.49
C GLU A 125 -10.26 -3.08 12.22
N ASN A 126 -9.75 -2.94 10.99
CA ASN A 126 -8.39 -3.37 10.65
C ASN A 126 -7.32 -2.55 11.38
N ALA A 127 -7.60 -1.30 11.77
CA ALA A 127 -6.71 -0.54 12.65
C ALA A 127 -6.64 -1.19 14.04
N SER A 128 -7.79 -1.56 14.61
CA SER A 128 -7.83 -2.27 15.91
C SER A 128 -7.10 -3.60 15.85
N LYS A 129 -7.30 -4.38 14.78
CA LYS A 129 -6.59 -5.66 14.54
C LYS A 129 -5.08 -5.47 14.38
N ALA A 130 -4.65 -4.29 13.91
CA ALA A 130 -3.25 -3.91 13.83
C ALA A 130 -2.66 -3.40 15.17
N GLY A 131 -3.41 -3.48 16.28
CA GLY A 131 -2.97 -2.97 17.58
C GLY A 131 -3.07 -1.45 17.74
N LEU A 132 -3.71 -0.76 16.79
CA LEU A 132 -3.89 0.69 16.83
C LEU A 132 -5.21 1.07 17.50
N THR A 133 -5.25 2.23 18.14
CA THR A 133 -6.52 2.83 18.58
C THR A 133 -7.14 3.60 17.42
N PRO A 134 -8.31 3.20 16.88
CA PRO A 134 -8.96 3.95 15.81
C PRO A 134 -9.24 5.40 16.21
N ASN A 135 -9.14 6.31 15.25
CA ASN A 135 -9.30 7.75 15.44
C ASN A 135 -8.22 8.44 16.28
N ARG A 136 -7.20 7.71 16.77
CA ARG A 136 -6.03 8.28 17.44
C ARG A 136 -4.88 8.46 16.43
N PRO A 137 -4.33 9.67 16.26
CA PRO A 137 -3.25 9.89 15.31
C PRO A 137 -2.00 9.06 15.60
N ILE A 138 -1.27 8.69 14.54
CA ILE A 138 -0.01 7.95 14.60
C ILE A 138 1.11 8.72 13.88
N ASN A 139 2.36 8.43 14.23
CA ASN A 139 3.50 8.90 13.46
C ASN A 139 3.85 7.87 12.38
N ILE A 140 4.30 8.34 11.22
CA ILE A 140 4.69 7.47 10.11
C ILE A 140 6.11 7.77 9.66
N GLU A 141 6.76 6.82 9.01
CA GLU A 141 8.02 7.06 8.33
C GLU A 141 7.83 8.02 7.14
N PRO A 142 8.83 8.87 6.81
CA PRO A 142 8.74 9.88 5.76
C PRO A 142 8.95 9.28 4.35
N LYS A 143 8.44 8.07 4.12
CA LYS A 143 8.43 7.36 2.84
C LYS A 143 7.43 6.22 2.88
N VAL A 144 6.92 5.84 1.73
CA VAL A 144 6.11 4.62 1.58
C VAL A 144 6.97 3.51 0.99
N ASN A 145 6.94 2.33 1.60
CA ASN A 145 7.58 1.15 1.01
C ASN A 145 6.62 0.54 -0.01
N ILE A 146 7.13 0.18 -1.18
CA ILE A 146 6.36 -0.50 -2.22
C ILE A 146 6.95 -1.90 -2.38
N GLY A 147 6.20 -2.93 -1.96
CA GLY A 147 6.54 -4.32 -2.19
C GLY A 147 6.17 -4.70 -3.62
N VAL A 148 7.16 -4.83 -4.48
CA VAL A 148 6.98 -5.14 -5.91
C VAL A 148 7.47 -6.54 -6.25
N ASN A 149 6.92 -7.12 -7.31
CA ASN A 149 7.40 -8.39 -7.86
C ASN A 149 8.30 -8.19 -9.08
N ALA A 150 9.18 -9.16 -9.31
CA ALA A 150 9.69 -9.47 -10.64
C ALA A 150 8.74 -10.47 -11.34
N PRO A 151 8.74 -10.59 -12.68
CA PRO A 151 7.88 -11.54 -13.40
C PRO A 151 8.12 -13.00 -13.01
N GLU A 152 9.36 -13.34 -12.63
CA GLU A 152 9.78 -14.63 -12.09
C GLU A 152 9.38 -14.86 -10.62
N GLY A 153 8.74 -13.88 -9.98
CA GLY A 153 8.34 -13.92 -8.57
C GLY A 153 9.32 -13.22 -7.63
N GLY A 154 9.07 -13.36 -6.32
CA GLY A 154 9.85 -12.72 -5.26
C GLY A 154 9.43 -11.29 -4.94
N ILE A 155 9.83 -10.81 -3.77
CA ILE A 155 9.49 -9.47 -3.26
C ILE A 155 10.74 -8.60 -3.24
N VAL A 156 10.66 -7.43 -3.85
CA VAL A 156 11.65 -6.37 -3.70
C VAL A 156 10.95 -5.14 -3.12
N TYR A 157 11.53 -4.54 -2.08
CA TYR A 157 11.00 -3.31 -1.49
C TYR A 157 11.66 -2.08 -2.10
N LYS A 158 10.83 -1.14 -2.55
CA LYS A 158 11.26 0.14 -3.11
C LYS A 158 10.72 1.28 -2.27
N GLY A 159 11.57 2.24 -1.93
CA GLY A 159 11.12 3.47 -1.29
C GLY A 159 10.46 4.39 -2.32
N TYR A 160 9.23 4.82 -2.04
CA TYR A 160 8.58 5.92 -2.75
C TYR A 160 8.66 7.19 -1.88
N PRO A 161 9.26 8.28 -2.39
CA PRO A 161 9.35 9.57 -1.71
C PRO A 161 8.05 10.38 -1.85
#